data_AF-A0A7S1PLP3-F1
#
_entry.id   AF-A0A7S1PLP3-F1
#
_cell.length_a   1.000
_cell.length_b   1.000
_cell.length_c   1.000
_cell.angle_alpha   90.00
_cell.angle_beta   90.00
_cell.angle_gamma   90.00
#
_symmetry.space_group_name_H-M   'P 1'
#
loop_
_entity.id
_entity.type
_entity.pdbx_description
1 polymer ?
#
loop_
_entity_poly.entity_id
_entity_poly.type
_entity_poly.pdbx_seq_one_letter_code
_entity_poly.pdbx_strand_id
1 'polypeptide(L)'
;DMEYAQLPDAAVSSNTRCTATRWPSACACALCLLPLALLSVHRRLGMSDTVALALLSPGSFGFSSHSTIDVALEPGMIVRGISAPTTAASFHSIPYARAGRWEEPRAARWQGVQDATSVGPSCMQPSSSPSSEDCLGLDVIL
;
A
#
# COMPACT_ATOMS: atom_id res chain seq x y z
N ASP A 1 -1.36 -39.18 -31.97
CA ASP A 1 -1.52 -40.20 -30.92
C ASP A 1 -0.54 -39.95 -29.79
N MET A 2 -1.03 -40.11 -28.55
CA MET A 2 -0.52 -39.66 -27.22
C MET A 2 -1.00 -38.24 -26.87
N GLU A 3 -2.17 -37.99 -26.25
CA GLU A 3 -2.85 -38.57 -25.06
C GLU A 3 -2.06 -38.41 -23.74
N TYR A 4 -2.77 -37.95 -22.69
CA TYR A 4 -2.43 -37.75 -21.25
C TYR A 4 -1.90 -36.36 -20.83
N ALA A 5 -2.46 -35.65 -19.84
CA ALA A 5 -3.57 -35.94 -18.92
C ALA A 5 -4.14 -34.64 -18.32
N GLN A 6 -5.47 -34.53 -18.29
CA GLN A 6 -6.20 -33.59 -17.44
C GLN A 6 -6.20 -34.11 -16.00
N LEU A 7 -5.88 -33.23 -15.05
CA LEU A 7 -5.99 -33.46 -13.60
C LEU A 7 -6.97 -32.44 -12.99
N PRO A 8 -7.64 -32.80 -11.88
CA PRO A 8 -9.05 -32.50 -11.68
C PRO A 8 -9.35 -31.12 -11.09
N ASP A 9 -10.55 -30.63 -11.45
CA ASP A 9 -11.23 -29.51 -10.83
C ASP A 9 -11.37 -29.71 -9.32
N ALA A 10 -10.58 -28.97 -8.55
CA ALA A 10 -10.79 -28.85 -7.13
C ALA A 10 -12.04 -27.98 -6.88
N ALA A 11 -13.12 -28.65 -6.50
CA ALA A 11 -14.35 -28.06 -6.03
C ALA A 11 -14.11 -27.12 -4.84
N VAL A 12 -14.22 -25.81 -5.06
CA VAL A 12 -14.46 -24.85 -3.97
C VAL A 12 -15.97 -24.64 -3.89
N SER A 13 -16.53 -25.20 -2.81
CA SER A 13 -17.94 -25.11 -2.45
C SER A 13 -18.37 -23.67 -2.19
N SER A 14 -19.39 -23.29 -2.95
CA SER A 14 -20.42 -22.27 -2.75
C SER A 14 -20.51 -21.52 -1.41
N ASN A 15 -20.81 -20.23 -1.58
CA ASN A 15 -21.64 -19.33 -0.75
C ASN A 15 -20.94 -18.34 0.19
N THR A 16 -20.55 -17.19 -0.36
CA THR A 16 -20.94 -15.90 0.22
C THR A 16 -21.22 -14.89 -0.89
N ARG A 17 -22.50 -14.79 -1.27
CA ARG A 17 -23.00 -13.78 -2.20
C ARG A 17 -23.27 -12.50 -1.40
N CYS A 18 -22.29 -11.62 -1.24
CA CYS A 18 -22.53 -10.27 -0.74
C CYS A 18 -23.12 -9.41 -1.87
N THR A 19 -24.41 -9.59 -2.16
CA THR A 19 -25.20 -8.58 -2.87
C THR A 19 -25.54 -7.47 -1.90
N ALA A 20 -24.62 -6.54 -1.69
CA ALA A 20 -24.93 -5.22 -1.17
C ALA A 20 -25.05 -4.26 -2.36
N THR A 21 -26.29 -4.17 -2.84
CA THR A 21 -26.93 -2.94 -3.35
C THR A 21 -26.03 -1.72 -3.57
N ARG A 22 -25.83 -1.37 -4.84
CA ARG A 22 -25.97 -0.02 -5.42
C ARG A 22 -26.12 1.12 -4.40
N TRP A 23 -25.06 1.91 -4.18
CA TRP A 23 -25.16 3.29 -3.67
C TRP A 23 -24.35 4.21 -4.59
N PRO A 24 -25.01 5.11 -5.34
CA PRO A 24 -24.36 6.23 -5.99
C PRO A 24 -24.42 7.45 -5.05
N SER A 25 -23.29 7.86 -4.48
CA SER A 25 -23.18 9.14 -3.75
C SER A 25 -21.69 9.50 -3.70
N ALA A 26 -21.13 10.36 -4.56
CA ALA A 26 -21.37 11.80 -4.61
C ALA A 26 -21.47 12.43 -3.22
N CYS A 27 -20.34 12.57 -2.53
CA CYS A 27 -20.13 13.60 -1.50
C CYS A 27 -18.77 14.24 -1.82
N ALA A 28 -18.74 15.21 -2.73
CA ALA A 28 -18.80 16.62 -2.37
C ALA A 28 -17.58 17.02 -1.52
N CYS A 29 -16.44 17.13 -2.21
CA CYS A 29 -15.29 17.91 -1.77
C CYS A 29 -15.70 19.39 -1.82
N ALA A 30 -16.32 19.89 -0.76
CA ALA A 30 -16.66 21.29 -0.61
C ALA A 30 -16.60 21.66 0.86
N LEU A 31 -15.96 22.80 1.14
CA LEU A 31 -15.85 23.50 2.43
C LEU A 31 -14.60 23.15 3.24
N CYS A 32 -13.48 23.79 2.87
CA CYS A 32 -12.45 24.24 3.82
C CYS A 32 -11.75 25.52 3.33
N LEU A 33 -12.50 26.50 2.80
CA LEU A 33 -12.03 27.88 2.67
C LEU A 33 -13.03 28.82 3.32
N LEU A 34 -12.65 29.24 4.53
CA LEU A 34 -13.31 30.22 5.38
C LEU A 34 -13.51 31.57 4.68
N PRO A 35 -14.54 32.34 5.06
CA PRO A 35 -14.40 33.77 5.21
C PRO A 35 -14.43 34.14 6.70
N LEU A 36 -13.23 34.43 7.23
CA LEU A 36 -13.04 35.31 8.39
C LEU A 36 -13.40 36.73 7.96
N ALA A 37 -14.63 37.16 8.20
CA ALA A 37 -15.00 38.57 8.43
C ALA A 37 -16.51 38.66 8.49
N LEU A 38 -17.07 38.90 9.68
CA LEU A 38 -18.26 39.71 9.96
C LEU A 38 -18.71 39.44 11.40
N LEU A 39 -18.01 39.99 12.38
CA LEU A 39 -18.57 40.26 13.71
C LEU A 39 -18.06 41.62 14.20
N SER A 40 -18.43 42.67 13.45
CA SER A 40 -18.31 44.06 13.86
C SER A 40 -19.69 44.70 13.71
N VAL A 41 -20.57 44.46 14.68
CA VAL A 41 -21.74 45.26 15.09
C VAL A 41 -22.77 44.32 15.75
N HIS A 42 -22.68 44.16 17.06
CA HIS A 42 -23.86 43.92 17.91
C HIS A 42 -23.66 44.71 19.21
N ARG A 43 -24.07 45.97 19.17
CA ARG A 43 -24.27 46.81 20.35
C ARG A 43 -25.71 46.59 20.82
N ARG A 44 -25.85 46.23 22.10
CA ARG A 44 -27.04 46.28 22.96
C ARG A 44 -28.20 45.34 22.57
N LEU A 45 -28.37 44.26 23.33
CA LEU A 45 -29.39 44.12 24.37
C LEU A 45 -29.08 42.82 25.12
N GLY A 46 -29.12 42.90 26.45
CA GLY A 46 -28.67 41.84 27.34
C GLY A 46 -29.46 40.55 27.16
N MET A 47 -28.75 39.44 27.14
CA MET A 47 -29.26 38.10 27.37
C MET A 47 -28.06 37.19 27.69
N SER A 48 -28.27 36.37 28.71
CA SER A 48 -27.30 35.54 29.42
C SER A 48 -26.44 34.68 28.48
N ASP A 49 -25.11 34.84 28.55
CA ASP A 49 -24.13 34.02 27.82
C ASP A 49 -24.15 32.58 28.36
N THR A 50 -24.89 31.72 27.68
CA THR A 50 -24.70 30.27 27.80
C THR A 50 -23.61 29.88 26.82
N VAL A 51 -22.39 29.68 27.34
CA VAL A 51 -21.25 29.17 26.59
C VAL A 51 -21.55 27.72 26.21
N ALA A 52 -22.05 27.52 24.99
CA ALA A 52 -22.20 26.20 24.41
C ALA A 52 -20.81 25.69 24.01
N LEU A 53 -20.20 24.84 24.85
CA LEU A 53 -19.01 24.05 24.50
C LEU A 53 -19.42 23.07 23.39
N ALA A 54 -19.16 23.42 22.13
CA ALA A 54 -19.24 22.49 21.01
C ALA A 54 -18.15 21.44 21.18
N LEU A 55 -18.53 20.24 21.63
CA LEU A 55 -17.68 19.05 21.62
C LEU A 55 -17.42 18.65 20.16
N LEU A 56 -16.32 19.15 19.59
CA LEU A 56 -15.77 18.66 18.34
C LEU A 56 -15.33 17.21 18.57
N SER A 57 -16.13 16.27 18.05
CA SER A 57 -15.78 14.86 18.05
C SER A 57 -14.44 14.69 17.31
N PRO A 58 -13.41 14.04 17.91
CA PRO A 58 -12.17 13.78 17.21
C PRO A 58 -12.47 12.90 16.01
N GLY A 59 -12.19 13.41 14.81
CA GLY A 59 -12.30 12.63 13.59
C GLY A 59 -11.45 11.37 13.72
N SER A 60 -12.04 10.21 13.52
CA SER A 60 -11.32 8.93 13.52
C SER A 60 -10.34 8.94 12.36
N PHE A 61 -9.05 9.10 12.65
CA PHE A 61 -7.99 8.80 11.69
C PHE A 61 -8.01 7.28 11.45
N GLY A 62 -8.55 6.86 10.31
CA GLY A 62 -8.46 5.47 9.87
C GLY A 62 -7.00 5.17 9.52
N PHE A 63 -6.38 4.23 10.23
CA PHE A 63 -5.08 3.69 9.82
C PHE A 63 -5.28 2.92 8.51
N SER A 64 -4.53 3.29 7.46
CA SER A 64 -4.50 2.51 6.22
C SER A 64 -3.78 1.20 6.51
N SER A 65 -4.56 0.14 6.70
CA SER A 65 -4.04 -1.21 6.93
C SER A 65 -3.45 -1.72 5.63
N HIS A 66 -2.12 -1.78 5.55
CA HIS A 66 -1.44 -2.52 4.50
C HIS A 66 -1.40 -3.99 4.91
N SER A 67 -1.79 -4.87 3.99
CA SER A 67 -1.63 -6.31 4.11
C SER A 67 -0.37 -6.76 3.36
N THR A 68 0.11 -7.96 3.68
CA THR A 68 1.15 -8.61 2.90
C THR A 68 0.53 -9.43 1.77
N ILE A 69 1.25 -9.56 0.67
CA ILE A 69 0.87 -10.39 -0.48
C ILE A 69 2.07 -11.22 -0.94
N ASP A 70 1.86 -12.52 -1.13
CA ASP A 70 2.89 -13.46 -1.57
C ASP A 70 2.66 -13.83 -3.04
N VAL A 71 3.71 -13.70 -3.88
CA VAL A 71 3.70 -14.06 -5.30
C VAL A 71 4.75 -15.15 -5.55
N ALA A 72 4.32 -16.27 -6.13
CA ALA A 72 5.23 -17.32 -6.57
C ALA A 72 5.82 -16.97 -7.94
N LEU A 73 7.15 -17.09 -8.07
CA LEU A 73 7.87 -16.85 -9.33
C LEU A 73 8.20 -18.18 -10.03
N GLU A 74 9.12 -18.94 -9.44
CA GLU A 74 9.57 -20.26 -9.88
C GLU A 74 9.36 -21.27 -8.72
N PRO A 75 9.46 -22.59 -8.96
CA PRO A 75 9.34 -23.57 -7.90
C PRO A 75 10.29 -23.27 -6.74
N GLY A 76 9.73 -23.01 -5.56
CA GLY A 76 10.50 -22.68 -4.36
C GLY A 76 10.89 -21.22 -4.19
N MET A 77 10.55 -20.32 -5.13
CA MET A 77 10.82 -18.89 -5.06
C MET A 77 9.53 -18.09 -4.87
N ILE A 78 9.33 -17.55 -3.66
CA ILE A 78 8.19 -16.71 -3.30
C ILE A 78 8.71 -15.31 -2.96
N VAL A 79 8.00 -14.27 -3.38
CA VAL A 79 8.25 -12.88 -3.00
C VAL A 79 7.07 -12.36 -2.19
N ARG A 80 7.35 -11.77 -1.02
CA ARG A 80 6.36 -11.09 -0.18
C ARG A 80 6.43 -9.58 -0.36
N GLY A 81 5.34 -8.98 -0.83
CA GLY A 81 5.19 -7.53 -0.95
C GLY A 81 4.12 -6.98 0.01
N ILE A 82 3.81 -5.70 -0.19
CA ILE A 82 2.71 -4.99 0.49
C ILE A 82 1.60 -4.67 -0.50
N SER A 83 0.36 -4.72 -0.02
CA SER A 83 -0.83 -4.28 -0.73
C SER A 83 -1.74 -3.49 0.20
N ALA A 84 -2.40 -2.47 -0.33
CA ALA A 84 -3.44 -1.72 0.38
C ALA A 84 -4.71 -1.71 -0.47
N PRO A 85 -5.91 -1.61 0.14
CA PRO A 85 -7.18 -1.69 -0.59
C PRO A 85 -7.33 -0.65 -1.71
N THR A 86 -6.63 0.49 -1.58
CA THR A 86 -6.73 1.64 -2.49
C THR A 86 -5.40 1.98 -3.16
N THR A 87 -4.38 1.13 -3.03
CA THR A 87 -3.02 1.40 -3.54
C THR A 87 -2.52 0.20 -4.32
N ALA A 88 -1.70 0.48 -5.34
CA ALA A 88 -0.97 -0.52 -6.09
C ALA A 88 -0.20 -1.47 -5.15
N ALA A 89 -0.10 -2.74 -5.54
CA ALA A 89 0.77 -3.66 -4.82
C ALA A 89 2.23 -3.28 -5.08
N SER A 90 3.08 -3.30 -4.06
CA SER A 90 4.50 -2.99 -4.22
C SER A 90 5.41 -4.07 -3.64
N PHE A 91 6.50 -4.27 -4.35
CA PHE A 91 7.56 -5.21 -4.01
C PHE A 91 8.88 -4.49 -4.20
N HIS A 92 9.67 -4.41 -3.14
CA HIS A 92 10.90 -3.64 -3.10
C HIS A 92 12.11 -4.56 -2.94
N SER A 93 13.18 -4.24 -3.65
CA SER A 93 14.48 -4.89 -3.54
C SER A 93 14.44 -6.40 -3.72
N ILE A 94 13.69 -6.85 -4.73
CA ILE A 94 13.73 -8.23 -5.19
C ILE A 94 15.10 -8.44 -5.84
N PRO A 95 15.93 -9.38 -5.36
CA PRO A 95 17.24 -9.63 -5.95
C PRO A 95 17.06 -10.26 -7.33
N TYR A 96 17.59 -9.62 -8.37
CA TYR A 96 17.59 -10.19 -9.74
C TYR A 96 18.95 -10.77 -10.12
N ALA A 97 20.03 -10.26 -9.52
CA ALA A 97 21.38 -10.74 -9.75
C ALA A 97 22.24 -10.67 -8.49
N ARG A 98 23.38 -11.35 -8.51
CA ARG A 98 24.47 -11.24 -7.54
C ARG A 98 25.79 -11.16 -8.31
N ALA A 99 26.71 -10.34 -7.85
CA ALA A 99 28.03 -10.18 -8.45
C ALA A 99 29.11 -10.01 -7.37
N GLY A 100 30.29 -10.56 -7.64
CA GLY A 100 31.52 -10.19 -6.93
C GLY A 100 32.15 -8.93 -7.53
N ARG A 101 33.25 -8.46 -6.94
CA ARG A 101 33.99 -7.32 -7.49
C ARG A 101 34.65 -7.72 -8.81
N TRP A 102 34.36 -6.94 -9.86
CA TRP A 102 34.89 -7.17 -11.22
C TRP A 102 34.47 -8.53 -11.82
N GLU A 103 33.33 -9.05 -11.39
CA GLU A 103 32.74 -10.27 -11.93
C GLU A 103 31.43 -9.96 -12.66
N GLU A 104 31.14 -10.75 -13.68
CA GLU A 104 29.85 -10.67 -14.39
C GLU A 104 28.70 -11.05 -13.43
N PRO A 105 27.59 -10.29 -13.39
CA PRO A 105 26.42 -10.63 -12.60
C PRO A 105 25.83 -11.99 -13.01
N ARG A 106 25.43 -12.77 -12.01
CA ARG A 106 24.69 -14.02 -12.19
C ARG A 106 23.29 -13.88 -11.64
N ALA A 107 22.31 -14.54 -12.27
CA ALA A 107 20.92 -14.52 -11.82
C ALA A 107 20.82 -14.92 -10.34
N ALA A 108 20.10 -14.13 -9.55
CA ALA A 108 19.87 -14.42 -8.15
C ALA A 108 18.89 -15.59 -8.02
N ARG A 109 19.20 -16.51 -7.09
CA ARG A 109 18.33 -17.63 -6.71
C ARG A 109 18.18 -17.65 -5.19
N TRP A 110 17.01 -18.02 -4.72
CA TRP A 110 16.73 -18.24 -3.30
C TRP A 110 15.72 -19.37 -3.14
N GLN A 111 15.54 -19.83 -1.90
CA GLN A 111 14.53 -20.82 -1.54
C GLN A 111 13.64 -20.24 -0.44
N GLY A 112 12.34 -20.41 -0.58
CA GLY A 112 11.34 -19.89 0.35
C GLY A 112 10.89 -18.47 0.00
N VAL A 113 10.56 -17.71 1.05
CA VAL A 113 9.99 -16.36 0.93
C VAL A 113 11.10 -15.31 1.01
N GLN A 114 11.23 -14.51 -0.04
CA GLN A 114 12.00 -13.27 -0.03
C GLN A 114 11.10 -12.13 0.43
N ASP A 115 11.47 -11.48 1.52
CA ASP A 115 10.76 -10.30 2.01
C ASP A 115 11.14 -9.08 1.16
N ALA A 116 10.16 -8.55 0.44
CA ALA A 116 10.27 -7.40 -0.44
C ALA A 116 9.35 -6.26 0.04
N THR A 117 9.16 -6.12 1.35
CA THR A 117 8.32 -5.07 1.93
C THR A 117 9.09 -3.77 2.22
N SER A 118 10.40 -3.76 2.02
CA SER A 118 11.28 -2.64 2.36
C SER A 118 12.25 -2.30 1.24
N VAL A 119 12.54 -1.01 1.07
CA VAL A 119 13.54 -0.51 0.12
C VAL A 119 14.95 -0.84 0.61
N GLY A 120 15.75 -1.42 -0.26
CA GLY A 120 17.15 -1.74 -0.07
C GLY A 120 18.09 -0.59 -0.42
N PRO A 121 19.40 -0.77 -0.25
CA PRO A 121 20.38 0.27 -0.50
C PRO A 121 20.55 0.54 -2.01
N SER A 122 20.90 1.79 -2.35
CA SER A 122 21.35 2.12 -3.71
C SER A 122 22.77 1.60 -3.97
N CYS A 123 23.19 1.54 -5.22
CA CYS A 123 24.59 1.26 -5.53
C CYS A 123 25.52 2.37 -5.02
N MET A 124 26.79 2.03 -4.82
CA MET A 124 27.82 3.00 -4.42
C MET A 124 27.93 4.13 -5.46
N GLN A 125 27.50 5.31 -5.06
CA GLN A 125 27.67 6.55 -5.79
C GLN A 125 28.07 7.66 -4.79
N PRO A 126 28.62 8.79 -5.25
CA PRO A 126 28.86 9.94 -4.39
C PRO A 126 27.52 10.58 -3.96
N SER A 127 26.84 9.97 -2.98
CA SER A 127 25.54 10.41 -2.44
C SER A 127 25.50 10.25 -0.92
N SER A 128 24.51 10.88 -0.29
CA SER A 128 24.22 10.75 1.14
C SER A 128 23.21 9.65 1.48
N SER A 129 22.72 8.89 0.48
CA SER A 129 21.76 7.80 0.68
C SER A 129 22.46 6.54 1.19
N PRO A 130 21.75 5.65 1.93
CA PRO A 130 22.26 4.32 2.23
C PRO A 130 22.67 3.61 0.93
N SER A 131 23.94 3.23 0.83
CA SER A 131 24.50 2.59 -0.34
C SER A 131 25.26 1.32 0.03
N SER A 132 25.31 0.39 -0.92
CA SER A 132 25.98 -0.91 -0.79
C SER A 132 26.49 -1.37 -2.16
N GLU A 133 27.51 -2.22 -2.16
CA GLU A 133 27.89 -3.00 -3.35
C GLU A 133 26.84 -4.09 -3.64
N ASP A 134 26.11 -4.56 -2.63
CA ASP A 134 24.96 -5.47 -2.77
C ASP A 134 23.68 -4.66 -3.02
N CYS A 135 23.57 -4.09 -4.21
CA CYS A 135 22.49 -3.18 -4.64
C CYS A 135 21.66 -3.72 -5.83
N LEU A 136 21.91 -4.95 -6.27
CA LEU A 136 21.28 -5.55 -7.46
C LEU A 136 19.86 -6.07 -7.16
N GLY A 137 19.02 -5.17 -6.64
CA GLY A 137 17.60 -5.35 -6.43
C GLY A 137 16.76 -4.55 -7.41
N LEU A 138 15.52 -4.97 -7.63
CA LEU A 138 14.53 -4.21 -8.37
C LEU A 138 13.26 -3.98 -7.55
N ASP A 139 12.55 -2.92 -7.92
CA ASP A 139 11.27 -2.54 -7.33
C ASP A 139 10.17 -2.66 -8.39
N VAL A 140 9.03 -3.25 -8.02
CA VAL A 140 7.87 -3.46 -8.90
C VAL A 140 6.62 -2.91 -8.22
N ILE A 141 5.82 -2.15 -8.96
CA ILE A 141 4.54 -1.57 -8.51
C ILE A 141 3.47 -1.96 -9.54
N LEU A 142 2.36 -2.54 -9.08
CA LEU A 142 1.27 -3.11 -9.91
C LEU A 142 -0.09 -2.49 -9.60
#